data_AF-A0A6I9P000-F1
#
_entry.id   AF-A0A6I9P000-F1
#
_cell.length_a   1.000
_cell.length_b   1.000
_cell.length_c   1.000
_cell.angle_alpha   90.00
_cell.angle_beta   90.00
_cell.angle_gamma   90.00
#
_symmetry.space_group_name_H-M   'P 1'
#
loop_
_entity.id
_entity.type
_entity.pdbx_description
1 polymer ?
#
loop_
_entity_poly.entity_id
_entity_poly.type
_entity_poly.pdbx_seq_one_letter_code
_entity_poly.pdbx_strand_id
1 'polypeptide(L)'
;MFHNSSQGKYWIWKNEDEIEQKRCKANLKFRNKILESGKPGLSESSFMERHEEDVLFRHYERRMMDFCNAFKPAMPKSVVGTAIMYFRRFYLFNSIMEYHPRIIMLTCAYLSCKVDEFNVSSTQFVGNLLQETPAGQERVLEQILEFELLLIQQLKFHLVVHNPYRPMEGLLIDLKTRYPTLENPESLRKSADDFLTQATITDAGLLFPPSQIALTAILNSASRAGLSMESYLNECLGMKEDKETLSKMYESMRRMKTILNKYELPKPEEVNTYKKKLERIHAEFATSSNKRKRGYEEDGHVAKEPRLTEEIMSDEDMS
;
A
#
# COMPACT_ATOMS: atom_id res chain seq x y z
N MET A 1 10.94 14.30 7.58
CA MET A 1 10.15 15.24 6.75
C MET A 1 10.10 14.75 5.31
N PHE A 2 9.00 14.97 4.57
CA PHE A 2 8.78 14.38 3.24
C PHE A 2 9.88 14.73 2.21
N HIS A 3 10.37 15.97 2.17
CA HIS A 3 11.38 16.41 1.19
C HIS A 3 12.72 15.64 1.28
N ASN A 4 13.07 15.13 2.47
CA ASN A 4 14.27 14.31 2.69
C ASN A 4 13.96 12.80 2.71
N SER A 5 12.71 12.40 2.51
CA SER A 5 12.27 11.02 2.62
C SER A 5 12.62 10.19 1.39
N SER A 6 12.72 8.87 1.59
CA SER A 6 12.82 7.91 0.49
C SER A 6 11.58 7.94 -0.41
N GLN A 7 10.40 8.27 0.12
CA GLN A 7 9.19 8.45 -0.69
C GLN A 7 9.37 9.56 -1.73
N GLY A 8 9.78 10.76 -1.29
CA GLY A 8 9.98 11.90 -2.19
C GLY A 8 11.06 11.65 -3.25
N LYS A 9 12.10 10.87 -2.90
CA LYS A 9 13.24 10.59 -3.80
C LYS A 9 13.00 9.46 -4.79
N TYR A 10 12.29 8.40 -4.39
CA TYR A 10 12.25 7.13 -5.14
C TYR A 10 10.84 6.65 -5.49
N TRP A 11 9.79 7.24 -4.92
CA TRP A 11 8.41 6.76 -5.05
C TRP A 11 7.43 7.83 -5.52
N ILE A 12 7.94 8.93 -6.08
CA ILE A 12 7.15 9.95 -6.79
C ILE A 12 7.57 9.92 -8.26
N TRP A 13 6.63 9.60 -9.14
CA TRP A 13 6.83 9.49 -10.58
C TRP A 13 6.30 10.73 -11.30
N LYS A 14 6.80 10.97 -12.53
CA LYS A 14 6.51 12.22 -13.24
C LYS A 14 5.07 12.27 -13.77
N ASN A 15 4.58 11.13 -14.26
CA ASN A 15 3.28 11.01 -14.91
C ASN A 15 2.71 9.58 -14.82
N GLU A 16 1.44 9.45 -15.21
CA GLU A 16 0.70 8.19 -15.23
C GLU A 16 1.35 7.17 -16.19
N ASP A 17 1.88 7.64 -17.32
CA ASP A 17 2.53 6.79 -18.33
C ASP A 17 3.76 6.05 -17.77
N GLU A 18 4.56 6.71 -16.94
CA GLU A 18 5.73 6.09 -16.31
C GLU A 18 5.33 4.97 -15.34
N ILE A 19 4.22 5.15 -14.61
CA ILE A 19 3.66 4.12 -13.73
C ILE A 19 3.15 2.94 -14.57
N GLU A 20 2.42 3.22 -15.65
CA GLU A 20 1.87 2.18 -16.52
C GLU A 20 2.97 1.38 -17.23
N GLN A 21 4.01 2.06 -17.71
CA GLN A 21 5.18 1.39 -18.30
C GLN A 21 5.86 0.43 -17.31
N LYS A 22 5.94 0.77 -16.02
CA LYS A 22 6.52 -0.12 -15.00
C LYS A 22 5.65 -1.35 -14.77
N ARG A 23 4.33 -1.17 -14.69
CA ARG A 23 3.36 -2.28 -14.57
C ARG A 23 3.42 -3.21 -15.79
N CYS A 24 3.47 -2.66 -17.01
CA CYS A 24 3.66 -3.43 -18.23
C CYS A 24 4.98 -4.21 -18.21
N LYS A 25 6.08 -3.58 -17.81
CA LYS A 25 7.38 -4.25 -17.67
C LYS A 25 7.35 -5.37 -16.62
N ALA A 26 6.64 -5.19 -15.50
CA ALA A 26 6.50 -6.22 -14.49
C ALA A 26 5.73 -7.45 -15.02
N ASN A 27 4.65 -7.22 -15.76
CA ASN A 27 3.88 -8.27 -16.42
C ASN A 27 4.73 -9.04 -17.45
N LEU A 28 5.40 -8.31 -18.35
CA LEU A 28 6.29 -8.91 -19.37
C LEU A 28 7.45 -9.68 -18.75
N LYS A 29 8.06 -9.14 -17.68
CA LYS A 29 9.14 -9.81 -16.96
C LYS A 29 8.69 -11.17 -16.43
N PHE A 30 7.48 -11.27 -15.88
CA PHE A 30 6.95 -12.56 -15.44
C PHE A 30 6.71 -13.52 -16.61
N ARG A 31 6.05 -13.05 -17.68
CA ARG A 31 5.80 -13.86 -18.89
C ARG A 31 7.10 -14.43 -19.45
N ASN A 32 8.12 -13.59 -19.64
CA ASN A 32 9.42 -14.01 -20.16
C ASN A 32 10.11 -15.02 -19.23
N LYS A 33 10.13 -14.75 -17.91
CA LYS A 33 10.70 -15.66 -16.91
C LYS A 33 10.08 -17.06 -16.99
N ILE A 34 8.79 -17.16 -17.27
CA ILE A 34 8.10 -18.45 -17.39
C ILE A 34 8.37 -19.12 -18.75
N LEU A 35 8.33 -18.37 -19.84
CA LEU A 35 8.63 -18.88 -21.18
C LEU A 35 10.06 -19.44 -21.27
N GLU A 36 11.03 -18.73 -20.68
CA GLU A 36 12.43 -19.17 -20.58
C GLU A 36 12.59 -20.43 -19.72
N SER A 37 11.68 -20.68 -18.77
CA SER A 37 11.73 -21.88 -17.91
C SER A 37 11.34 -23.18 -18.63
N GLY A 38 10.88 -23.10 -19.89
CA GLY A 38 10.65 -24.25 -20.77
C GLY A 38 9.54 -25.21 -20.31
N LYS A 39 8.59 -24.74 -19.49
CA LYS A 39 7.52 -25.60 -18.95
C LYS A 39 6.53 -26.00 -20.07
N PRO A 40 6.36 -27.29 -20.37
CA PRO A 40 5.40 -27.74 -21.37
C PRO A 40 3.96 -27.49 -20.87
N GLY A 41 3.16 -26.76 -21.65
CA GLY A 41 1.73 -26.55 -21.40
C GLY A 41 1.25 -25.09 -21.34
N LEU A 42 2.15 -24.11 -21.24
CA LEU A 42 1.78 -22.70 -21.17
C LEU A 42 1.94 -22.02 -22.54
N SER A 43 0.82 -21.82 -23.22
CA SER A 43 0.73 -20.92 -24.37
C SER A 43 0.73 -19.46 -23.90
N GLU A 44 1.23 -18.52 -24.71
CA GLU A 44 1.15 -17.08 -24.42
C GLU A 44 -0.28 -16.63 -24.09
N SER A 45 -1.28 -17.28 -24.68
CA SER A 45 -2.71 -17.04 -24.46
C SER A 45 -3.20 -17.36 -23.04
N SER A 46 -2.43 -18.12 -22.25
CA SER A 46 -2.79 -18.48 -20.87
C SER A 46 -2.47 -17.38 -19.86
N PHE A 47 -1.55 -16.47 -20.17
CA PHE A 47 -1.15 -15.39 -19.26
C PHE A 47 -2.18 -14.28 -19.17
N MET A 48 -2.09 -13.50 -18.09
CA MET A 48 -2.92 -12.32 -17.89
C MET A 48 -2.34 -11.11 -18.60
N GLU A 49 -3.16 -10.41 -19.37
CA GLU A 49 -2.90 -9.08 -19.92
C GLU A 49 -2.86 -8.02 -18.80
N ARG A 50 -2.21 -6.90 -19.09
CA ARG A 50 -2.06 -5.79 -18.14
C ARG A 50 -3.41 -5.27 -17.62
N HIS A 51 -4.41 -5.17 -18.49
CA HIS A 51 -5.75 -4.72 -18.11
C HIS A 51 -6.46 -5.75 -17.19
N GLU A 52 -6.27 -7.06 -17.41
CA GLU A 52 -6.82 -8.11 -16.55
C GLU A 52 -6.19 -8.08 -15.15
N GLU A 53 -4.87 -7.86 -15.08
CA GLU A 53 -4.19 -7.62 -13.81
C GLU A 53 -4.68 -6.33 -13.13
N ASP A 54 -4.97 -5.26 -13.87
CA ASP A 54 -5.49 -4.01 -13.30
C ASP A 54 -6.86 -4.21 -12.62
N VAL A 55 -7.75 -4.98 -13.26
CA VAL A 55 -9.06 -5.32 -12.70
C VAL A 55 -8.92 -6.05 -11.36
N LEU A 56 -8.00 -7.02 -11.29
CA LEU A 56 -7.74 -7.74 -10.05
C LEU A 56 -7.01 -6.88 -9.02
N PHE A 57 -6.05 -6.07 -9.43
CA PHE A 57 -5.35 -5.12 -8.56
C PHE A 57 -6.35 -4.22 -7.83
N ARG A 58 -7.24 -3.54 -8.58
CA ARG A 58 -8.26 -2.65 -8.00
C ARG A 58 -9.23 -3.40 -7.10
N HIS A 59 -9.61 -4.63 -7.48
CA HIS A 59 -10.48 -5.45 -6.64
C HIS A 59 -9.84 -5.76 -5.28
N TYR A 60 -8.58 -6.18 -5.25
CA TYR A 60 -7.88 -6.52 -4.01
C TYR A 60 -7.49 -5.28 -3.20
N GLU A 61 -7.17 -4.16 -3.85
CA GLU A 61 -6.98 -2.89 -3.16
C GLU A 61 -8.26 -2.46 -2.43
N ARG A 62 -9.42 -2.55 -3.10
CA ARG A 62 -10.70 -2.24 -2.45
C ARG A 62 -10.98 -3.17 -1.29
N ARG A 63 -10.73 -4.47 -1.46
CA ARG A 63 -10.87 -5.45 -0.37
C ARG A 63 -9.93 -5.18 0.81
N MET A 64 -8.70 -4.71 0.55
CA MET A 64 -7.79 -4.28 1.62
C MET A 64 -8.40 -3.14 2.41
N MET A 65 -8.91 -2.11 1.73
CA MET A 65 -9.56 -0.98 2.38
C MET A 65 -10.77 -1.43 3.22
N ASP A 66 -11.63 -2.30 2.68
CA ASP A 66 -12.78 -2.82 3.41
C ASP A 66 -12.34 -3.67 4.64
N PHE A 67 -11.29 -4.50 4.50
CA PHE A 67 -10.70 -5.25 5.61
C PHE A 67 -10.16 -4.33 6.71
N CYS A 68 -9.36 -3.34 6.35
CA CYS A 68 -8.78 -2.37 7.29
C CYS A 68 -9.87 -1.53 8.00
N ASN A 69 -10.92 -1.12 7.28
CA ASN A 69 -12.03 -0.35 7.85
C ASN A 69 -12.90 -1.17 8.81
N ALA A 70 -13.06 -2.47 8.55
CA ALA A 70 -13.81 -3.38 9.41
C ALA A 70 -12.98 -3.93 10.59
N PHE A 71 -11.65 -3.70 10.57
CA PHE A 71 -10.70 -4.28 11.50
C PHE A 71 -10.98 -3.91 12.97
N LYS A 72 -10.78 -4.87 13.87
CA LYS A 72 -10.89 -4.75 15.32
C LYS A 72 -9.56 -5.16 15.96
N PRO A 73 -8.86 -4.25 16.67
CA PRO A 73 -9.27 -2.91 17.09
C PRO A 73 -9.27 -1.91 15.92
N ALA A 74 -9.91 -0.75 16.07
CA ALA A 74 -10.06 0.19 14.96
C ALA A 74 -8.68 0.63 14.41
N MET A 75 -8.45 0.35 13.12
CA MET A 75 -7.17 0.65 12.48
C MET A 75 -7.07 2.16 12.15
N PRO A 76 -5.99 2.85 12.56
CA PRO A 76 -5.81 4.27 12.23
C PRO A 76 -5.68 4.51 10.72
N LYS A 77 -6.22 5.64 10.23
CA LYS A 77 -6.17 6.01 8.80
C LYS A 77 -4.74 6.03 8.22
N SER A 78 -3.74 6.40 9.02
CA SER A 78 -2.33 6.36 8.61
C SER A 78 -1.89 4.94 8.27
N VAL A 79 -2.23 3.96 9.11
CA VAL A 79 -1.89 2.54 8.94
C VAL A 79 -2.53 1.99 7.65
N VAL A 80 -3.79 2.38 7.39
CA VAL A 80 -4.51 2.00 6.16
C VAL A 80 -3.84 2.60 4.93
N GLY A 81 -3.52 3.90 4.97
CA GLY A 81 -2.83 4.58 3.86
C GLY A 81 -1.44 4.00 3.59
N THR A 82 -0.70 3.63 4.63
CA THR A 82 0.59 2.94 4.54
C THR A 82 0.44 1.56 3.88
N ALA A 83 -0.57 0.77 4.28
CA ALA A 83 -0.84 -0.55 3.68
C ALA A 83 -1.13 -0.45 2.18
N ILE A 84 -2.00 0.48 1.79
CA ILE A 84 -2.39 0.69 0.38
C ILE A 84 -1.18 1.16 -0.43
N MET A 85 -0.36 2.06 0.14
CA MET A 85 0.88 2.49 -0.50
C MET A 85 1.85 1.33 -0.73
N TYR A 86 2.02 0.43 0.26
CA TYR A 86 2.84 -0.77 0.08
C TYR A 86 2.33 -1.66 -1.05
N PHE A 87 1.01 -1.89 -1.09
CA PHE A 87 0.38 -2.69 -2.14
C PHE A 87 0.64 -2.10 -3.54
N ARG A 88 0.46 -0.79 -3.69
CA ARG A 88 0.76 -0.05 -4.93
C ARG A 88 2.23 -0.14 -5.32
N ARG A 89 3.14 0.09 -4.38
CA ARG A 89 4.59 0.02 -4.62
C ARG A 89 5.04 -1.39 -5.00
N PHE A 90 4.46 -2.41 -4.37
CA PHE A 90 4.78 -3.81 -4.65
C PHE A 90 4.39 -4.19 -6.09
N TYR A 91 3.13 -3.95 -6.48
CA TYR A 91 2.63 -4.29 -7.83
C TYR A 91 3.04 -3.31 -8.93
N LEU A 92 3.81 -2.27 -8.59
CA LEU A 92 4.49 -1.46 -9.59
C LEU A 92 5.62 -2.23 -10.29
N PHE A 93 6.25 -3.16 -9.58
CA PHE A 93 7.44 -3.90 -10.06
C PHE A 93 7.27 -5.41 -10.08
N ASN A 94 6.11 -5.92 -9.66
CA ASN A 94 5.82 -7.35 -9.55
C ASN A 94 4.47 -7.66 -10.21
N SER A 95 4.33 -8.86 -10.76
CA SER A 95 3.08 -9.33 -11.38
C SER A 95 2.17 -10.02 -10.36
N ILE A 96 0.87 -9.86 -10.51
CA ILE A 96 -0.18 -10.58 -9.76
C ILE A 96 -0.14 -12.09 -10.04
N MET A 97 0.34 -12.48 -11.23
CA MET A 97 0.55 -13.89 -11.58
C MET A 97 1.71 -14.52 -10.78
N GLU A 98 2.69 -13.72 -10.35
CA GLU A 98 3.80 -14.21 -9.53
C GLU A 98 3.43 -14.29 -8.05
N TYR A 99 2.78 -13.24 -7.55
CA TYR A 99 2.43 -13.11 -6.13
C TYR A 99 0.95 -12.86 -5.98
N HIS A 100 0.26 -13.78 -5.29
CA HIS A 100 -1.18 -13.72 -5.17
C HIS A 100 -1.62 -12.48 -4.35
N PRO A 101 -2.49 -11.61 -4.90
CA PRO A 101 -2.82 -10.31 -4.33
C PRO A 101 -3.59 -10.41 -3.03
N ARG A 102 -4.29 -11.53 -2.77
CA ARG A 102 -4.91 -11.79 -1.46
C ARG A 102 -3.87 -11.81 -0.33
N ILE A 103 -2.76 -12.51 -0.55
CA ILE A 103 -1.75 -12.70 0.50
C ILE A 103 -0.94 -11.42 0.65
N ILE A 104 -0.46 -10.85 -0.45
CA ILE A 104 0.27 -9.57 -0.43
C ILE A 104 -0.56 -8.45 0.20
N MET A 105 -1.88 -8.41 -0.05
CA MET A 105 -2.79 -7.47 0.60
C MET A 105 -2.71 -7.57 2.13
N LEU A 106 -2.81 -8.79 2.66
CA LEU A 106 -2.79 -9.03 4.10
C LEU A 106 -1.39 -8.79 4.67
N THR A 107 -0.33 -9.17 3.96
CA THR A 107 1.05 -8.87 4.34
C THR A 107 1.31 -7.37 4.40
N CYS A 108 0.78 -6.58 3.45
CA CYS A 108 0.89 -5.12 3.46
C CYS A 108 0.21 -4.51 4.70
N ALA A 109 -1.02 -4.94 5.01
CA ALA A 109 -1.73 -4.49 6.20
C ALA A 109 -1.04 -4.93 7.50
N TYR A 110 -0.51 -6.15 7.55
CA TYR A 110 0.22 -6.65 8.71
C TYR A 110 1.54 -5.89 8.93
N LEU A 111 2.31 -5.64 7.87
CA LEU A 111 3.54 -4.87 7.92
C LEU A 111 3.27 -3.40 8.29
N SER A 112 2.20 -2.80 7.78
CA SER A 112 1.88 -1.41 8.13
C SER A 112 1.52 -1.26 9.61
N CYS A 113 0.83 -2.23 10.22
CA CYS A 113 0.58 -2.24 11.66
C CYS A 113 1.89 -2.15 12.45
N LYS A 114 2.91 -2.91 12.03
CA LYS A 114 4.22 -2.93 12.70
C LYS A 114 5.01 -1.64 12.49
N VAL A 115 5.04 -1.11 11.27
CA VAL A 115 5.81 0.10 10.94
C VAL A 115 5.23 1.35 11.58
N ASP A 116 3.90 1.44 11.66
CA ASP A 116 3.20 2.59 12.25
C ASP A 116 2.89 2.39 13.75
N GLU A 117 3.52 1.38 14.39
CA GLU A 117 3.40 1.07 15.83
C GLU A 117 1.95 0.84 16.31
N PHE A 118 1.09 0.34 15.43
CA PHE A 118 -0.25 -0.12 15.79
C PHE A 118 -0.16 -1.53 16.38
N ASN A 119 -0.12 -1.58 17.71
CA ASN A 119 0.14 -2.79 18.48
C ASN A 119 -1.02 -3.80 18.39
N VAL A 120 -0.88 -4.79 17.51
CA VAL A 120 -1.82 -5.88 17.29
C VAL A 120 -1.04 -7.19 17.18
N SER A 121 -1.45 -8.22 17.92
CA SER A 121 -0.79 -9.53 17.83
C SER A 121 -1.06 -10.20 16.48
N SER A 122 -0.20 -11.13 16.07
CA SER A 122 -0.42 -11.94 14.87
C SER A 122 -1.75 -12.69 14.90
N THR A 123 -2.10 -13.27 16.05
CA THR A 123 -3.38 -13.98 16.27
C THR A 123 -4.58 -13.06 16.17
N GLN A 124 -4.50 -11.85 16.73
CA GLN A 124 -5.57 -10.86 16.63
C GLN A 124 -5.73 -10.35 15.20
N PHE A 125 -4.63 -10.20 14.45
CA PHE A 125 -4.67 -9.80 13.06
C PHE A 125 -5.43 -10.81 12.20
N VAL A 126 -5.06 -12.09 12.24
CA VAL A 126 -5.76 -13.12 11.45
C VAL A 126 -7.14 -13.45 12.01
N GLY A 127 -7.40 -13.18 13.30
CA GLY A 127 -8.73 -13.27 13.90
C GLY A 127 -9.77 -12.34 13.26
N ASN A 128 -9.33 -11.28 12.56
CA ASN A 128 -10.21 -10.41 11.78
C ASN A 128 -10.64 -11.03 10.42
N LEU A 129 -10.08 -12.18 10.04
CA LEU A 129 -10.53 -12.95 8.89
C LEU A 129 -11.73 -13.81 9.27
N LEU A 130 -12.88 -13.17 9.47
CA LEU A 130 -14.10 -13.79 9.97
C LEU A 130 -14.67 -14.92 9.10
N GLN A 131 -14.23 -15.00 7.84
CA GLN A 131 -14.66 -16.05 6.90
C GLN A 131 -13.75 -17.29 6.91
N GLU A 132 -12.61 -17.22 7.60
CA GLU A 132 -11.67 -18.33 7.71
C GLU A 132 -11.93 -19.12 9.00
N THR A 133 -11.75 -20.44 8.94
CA THR A 133 -11.71 -21.28 10.14
C THR A 133 -10.42 -21.01 10.93
N PRO A 134 -10.30 -21.40 12.21
CA PRO A 134 -9.07 -21.22 12.98
C PRO A 134 -7.82 -21.80 12.28
N ALA A 135 -7.94 -22.99 11.68
CA ALA A 135 -6.87 -23.59 10.89
C ALA A 135 -6.57 -22.82 9.59
N GLY A 136 -7.58 -22.19 8.98
CA GLY A 136 -7.39 -21.31 7.83
C GLY A 136 -6.65 -20.02 8.21
N GLN A 137 -6.99 -19.44 9.36
CA GLN A 137 -6.32 -18.25 9.90
C GLN A 137 -4.83 -18.51 10.16
N GLU A 138 -4.49 -19.66 10.73
CA GLU A 138 -3.11 -20.09 10.96
C GLU A 138 -2.32 -20.24 9.66
N ARG A 139 -2.88 -20.92 8.64
CA ARG A 139 -2.25 -21.03 7.31
C ARG A 139 -2.03 -19.67 6.66
N VAL A 140 -3.00 -18.78 6.76
CA VAL A 140 -2.86 -17.41 6.23
C VAL A 140 -1.78 -16.64 6.99
N LEU A 141 -1.67 -16.83 8.31
CA LEU A 141 -0.60 -16.25 9.11
C LEU A 141 0.78 -16.73 8.63
N GLU A 142 0.95 -18.04 8.44
CA GLU A 142 2.20 -18.61 7.91
C GLU A 142 2.57 -17.98 6.57
N GLN A 143 1.60 -17.84 5.65
CA GLN A 143 1.82 -17.17 4.36
C GLN A 143 2.19 -15.70 4.54
N ILE A 144 1.53 -14.97 5.43
CA ILE A 144 1.86 -13.56 5.72
C ILE A 144 3.33 -13.45 6.15
N LEU A 145 3.78 -14.33 7.04
CA LEU A 145 5.16 -14.34 7.55
C LEU A 145 6.17 -14.74 6.45
N GLU A 146 5.83 -15.71 5.59
CA GLU A 146 6.67 -16.11 4.43
C GLU A 146 6.88 -14.92 3.46
N PHE A 147 5.84 -14.12 3.23
CA PHE A 147 5.89 -12.99 2.30
C PHE A 147 6.39 -11.68 2.93
N GLU A 148 6.58 -11.61 4.24
CA GLU A 148 6.94 -10.36 4.92
C GLU A 148 8.29 -9.81 4.48
N LEU A 149 9.34 -10.63 4.53
CA LEU A 149 10.69 -10.22 4.12
C LEU A 149 10.71 -9.87 2.63
N LEU A 150 10.00 -10.64 1.81
CA LEU A 150 9.87 -10.38 0.38
C LEU A 150 9.23 -9.02 0.14
N LEU A 151 8.14 -8.68 0.85
CA LEU A 151 7.51 -7.37 0.75
C LEU A 151 8.50 -6.24 1.08
N ILE A 152 9.24 -6.35 2.19
CA ILE A 152 10.24 -5.34 2.59
C ILE A 152 11.32 -5.16 1.51
N GLN A 153 11.81 -6.25 0.92
CA GLN A 153 12.78 -6.23 -0.17
C GLN A 153 12.22 -5.56 -1.45
N GLN A 154 10.96 -5.85 -1.81
CA GLN A 154 10.30 -5.22 -2.96
C GLN A 154 10.03 -3.73 -2.73
N LEU A 155 9.80 -3.33 -1.49
CA LEU A 155 9.73 -1.92 -1.06
C LEU A 155 11.10 -1.25 -0.94
N LYS A 156 12.20 -1.94 -1.28
CA LYS A 156 13.57 -1.41 -1.19
C LYS A 156 13.93 -0.91 0.22
N PHE A 157 13.35 -1.53 1.25
CA PHE A 157 13.47 -1.11 2.65
C PHE A 157 12.98 0.33 2.92
N HIS A 158 12.22 0.93 1.99
CA HIS A 158 11.63 2.26 2.12
C HIS A 158 10.26 2.18 2.82
N LEU A 159 10.28 1.85 4.12
CA LEU A 159 9.06 1.57 4.89
C LEU A 159 8.31 2.84 5.34
N VAL A 160 8.99 3.96 5.54
CA VAL A 160 8.31 5.20 5.95
C VAL A 160 7.43 5.74 4.81
N VAL A 161 6.12 5.80 5.06
CA VAL A 161 5.11 6.40 4.16
C VAL A 161 4.54 7.68 4.79
N HIS A 162 4.63 8.77 4.05
CA HIS A 162 4.02 10.05 4.41
C HIS A 162 2.60 10.13 3.84
N ASN A 163 1.61 9.96 4.72
CA ASN A 163 0.19 10.05 4.38
C ASN A 163 -0.32 11.51 4.36
N PRO A 164 -1.35 11.84 3.56
CA PRO A 164 -1.87 13.20 3.42
C PRO A 164 -2.72 13.66 4.62
N TYR A 165 -3.10 12.76 5.53
CA TYR A 165 -3.92 13.11 6.71
C TYR A 165 -3.23 14.11 7.63
N ARG A 166 -1.92 13.95 7.88
CA ARG A 166 -1.17 14.87 8.76
C ARG A 166 -1.03 16.28 8.16
N PRO A 167 -0.63 16.44 6.88
CA PRO A 167 -0.70 17.75 6.23
C PRO A 167 -2.10 18.38 6.20
N MET A 168 -3.16 17.57 6.06
CA MET A 168 -4.54 18.06 6.10
C MET A 168 -4.87 18.70 7.46
N GLU A 169 -4.52 18.05 8.57
CA GLU A 169 -4.68 18.65 9.90
C GLU A 169 -3.91 19.96 10.05
N GLY A 170 -2.65 19.98 9.58
CA GLY A 170 -1.83 21.18 9.61
C GLY A 170 -2.46 22.35 8.85
N LEU A 171 -3.00 22.09 7.65
CA LEU A 171 -3.69 23.08 6.84
C LEU A 171 -5.02 23.54 7.47
N LEU A 172 -5.76 22.66 8.13
CA LEU A 172 -6.98 23.06 8.86
C LEU A 172 -6.65 23.98 10.05
N ILE A 173 -5.58 23.69 10.79
CA ILE A 173 -5.11 24.57 11.88
C ILE A 173 -4.67 25.92 11.31
N ASP A 174 -3.96 25.91 10.18
CA ASP A 174 -3.52 27.11 9.49
C ASP A 174 -4.70 27.99 9.04
N LEU A 175 -5.74 27.39 8.46
CA LEU A 175 -6.97 28.09 8.07
C LEU A 175 -7.68 28.73 9.27
N LYS A 176 -7.81 27.99 10.39
CA LYS A 176 -8.44 28.52 11.61
C LYS A 176 -7.69 29.71 12.22
N THR A 177 -6.37 29.77 12.02
CA THR A 177 -5.53 30.77 12.68
C THR A 177 -5.24 31.97 11.80
N ARG A 178 -5.05 31.77 10.49
CA ARG A 178 -4.59 32.80 9.56
C ARG A 178 -5.61 33.21 8.52
N TYR A 179 -6.77 32.55 8.44
CA TYR A 179 -7.81 32.86 7.46
C TYR A 179 -9.19 33.12 8.10
N PRO A 180 -9.37 34.26 8.78
CA PRO A 180 -10.62 34.59 9.52
C PRO A 180 -11.86 34.72 8.62
N THR A 181 -11.67 34.94 7.32
CA THR A 181 -12.76 34.99 6.34
C THR A 181 -13.55 33.69 6.27
N LEU A 182 -12.95 32.56 6.66
CA LEU A 182 -13.63 31.27 6.76
C LEU A 182 -14.13 31.06 8.19
N GLU A 183 -15.43 31.31 8.44
CA GLU A 183 -16.03 31.23 9.78
C GLU A 183 -15.93 29.83 10.41
N ASN A 184 -16.09 28.77 9.61
CA ASN A 184 -16.05 27.39 10.10
C ASN A 184 -15.23 26.45 9.21
N PRO A 185 -13.89 26.41 9.35
CA PRO A 185 -13.03 25.51 8.59
C PRO A 185 -13.32 24.02 8.82
N GLU A 186 -13.91 23.65 9.96
CA GLU A 186 -14.30 22.27 10.27
C GLU A 186 -15.41 21.74 9.36
N SER A 187 -16.22 22.63 8.78
CA SER A 187 -17.23 22.25 7.78
C SER A 187 -16.61 21.56 6.55
N LEU A 188 -15.35 21.86 6.23
CA LEU A 188 -14.64 21.27 5.10
C LEU A 188 -14.09 19.88 5.40
N ARG A 189 -13.88 19.53 6.69
CA ARG A 189 -13.18 18.33 7.12
C ARG A 189 -13.76 17.06 6.52
N LYS A 190 -15.08 16.88 6.61
CA LYS A 190 -15.75 15.66 6.11
C LYS A 190 -15.53 15.50 4.61
N SER A 191 -15.78 16.54 3.82
CA SER A 191 -15.57 16.49 2.37
C SER A 191 -14.09 16.29 2.01
N ALA A 192 -13.16 16.85 2.79
CA ALA A 192 -11.73 16.68 2.55
C ALA A 192 -11.30 15.24 2.87
N ASP A 193 -11.80 14.66 3.96
CA ASP A 193 -11.58 13.26 4.33
C ASP A 193 -12.11 12.29 3.27
N ASP A 194 -13.30 12.55 2.71
CA ASP A 194 -13.88 11.75 1.62
C ASP A 194 -12.96 11.82 0.37
N PHE A 195 -12.48 13.02 0.03
CA PHE A 195 -11.54 13.22 -1.06
C PHE A 195 -10.22 12.48 -0.82
N LEU A 196 -9.66 12.56 0.39
CA LEU A 196 -8.43 11.85 0.74
C LEU A 196 -8.62 10.33 0.68
N THR A 197 -9.75 9.81 1.13
CA THR A 197 -10.07 8.38 1.05
C THR A 197 -10.12 7.91 -0.40
N GLN A 198 -10.74 8.71 -1.28
CA GLN A 198 -10.72 8.43 -2.73
C GLN A 198 -9.32 8.56 -3.33
N ALA A 199 -8.53 9.56 -2.93
CA ALA A 199 -7.17 9.73 -3.41
C ALA A 199 -6.26 8.55 -3.03
N THR A 200 -6.43 7.97 -1.85
CA THR A 200 -5.65 6.82 -1.37
C THR A 200 -5.79 5.58 -2.27
N ILE A 201 -6.97 5.35 -2.87
CA ILE A 201 -7.22 4.25 -3.82
C ILE A 201 -6.92 4.64 -5.28
N THR A 202 -6.12 5.68 -5.51
CA THR A 202 -5.64 6.06 -6.84
C THR A 202 -4.13 6.18 -6.86
N ASP A 203 -3.56 6.38 -8.05
CA ASP A 203 -2.12 6.61 -8.19
C ASP A 203 -1.66 7.99 -7.68
N ALA A 204 -2.56 8.81 -7.10
CA ALA A 204 -2.23 10.12 -6.55
C ALA A 204 -1.05 10.07 -5.56
N GLY A 205 -0.99 9.06 -4.70
CA GLY A 205 0.09 8.90 -3.72
C GLY A 205 1.47 8.55 -4.32
N LEU A 206 1.50 8.09 -5.58
CA LEU A 206 2.71 7.82 -6.36
C LEU A 206 3.10 8.97 -7.30
N LEU A 207 2.25 9.99 -7.42
CA LEU A 207 2.39 11.10 -8.38
C LEU A 207 2.58 12.46 -7.70
N PHE A 208 1.99 12.65 -6.52
CA PHE A 208 1.96 13.94 -5.85
C PHE A 208 2.44 13.86 -4.40
N PRO A 209 3.15 14.90 -3.91
CA PRO A 209 3.44 15.06 -2.50
C PRO A 209 2.18 15.04 -1.62
N PRO A 210 2.24 14.48 -0.41
CA PRO A 210 1.10 14.40 0.50
C PRO A 210 0.55 15.77 0.91
N SER A 211 1.39 16.81 0.95
CA SER A 211 0.94 18.19 1.18
C SER A 211 0.10 18.74 0.03
N GLN A 212 0.44 18.41 -1.21
CA GLN A 212 -0.36 18.81 -2.38
C GLN A 212 -1.68 18.04 -2.44
N ILE A 213 -1.69 16.77 -2.07
CA ILE A 213 -2.92 15.97 -1.97
C ILE A 213 -3.86 16.57 -0.91
N ALA A 214 -3.33 16.88 0.28
CA ALA A 214 -4.08 17.51 1.35
C ALA A 214 -4.63 18.90 0.99
N LEU A 215 -3.80 19.74 0.37
CA LEU A 215 -4.22 21.06 -0.08
C LEU A 215 -5.31 20.97 -1.16
N THR A 216 -5.16 20.03 -2.11
CA THR A 216 -6.17 19.78 -3.14
C THR A 216 -7.50 19.34 -2.53
N ALA A 217 -7.46 18.49 -1.50
CA ALA A 217 -8.65 18.05 -0.78
C ALA A 217 -9.41 19.25 -0.17
N ILE A 218 -8.70 20.12 0.56
CA ILE A 218 -9.32 21.29 1.21
C ILE A 218 -9.86 22.28 0.18
N LEU A 219 -9.07 22.62 -0.84
CA LEU A 219 -9.51 23.51 -1.93
C LEU A 219 -10.70 22.93 -2.71
N ASN A 220 -10.74 21.61 -2.92
CA ASN A 220 -11.88 20.97 -3.54
C ASN A 220 -13.12 21.05 -2.66
N SER A 221 -12.99 20.82 -1.36
CA SER A 221 -14.09 20.94 -0.40
C SER A 221 -14.66 22.35 -0.34
N ALA A 222 -13.80 23.38 -0.27
CA ALA A 222 -14.26 24.77 -0.30
C ALA A 222 -14.96 25.11 -1.63
N SER A 223 -14.39 24.69 -2.76
CA SER A 223 -15.02 24.90 -4.07
C SER A 223 -16.39 24.23 -4.16
N ARG A 224 -16.58 23.04 -3.58
CA ARG A 224 -17.89 22.36 -3.48
C ARG A 224 -18.87 23.08 -2.54
N ALA A 225 -18.35 23.78 -1.54
CA ALA A 225 -19.13 24.63 -0.64
C ALA A 225 -19.41 26.05 -1.21
N GLY A 226 -18.96 26.35 -2.44
CA GLY A 226 -19.14 27.67 -3.07
C GLY A 226 -18.18 28.74 -2.54
N LEU A 227 -17.12 28.35 -1.83
CA LEU A 227 -16.14 29.25 -1.21
C LEU A 227 -14.92 29.42 -2.12
N SER A 228 -14.49 30.67 -2.32
CA SER A 228 -13.20 30.98 -2.96
C SER A 228 -12.10 31.10 -1.91
N MET A 229 -11.01 30.35 -2.11
CA MET A 229 -9.82 30.39 -1.24
C MET A 229 -8.60 30.97 -1.97
N GLU A 230 -8.80 31.80 -2.99
CA GLU A 230 -7.71 32.46 -3.72
C GLU A 230 -6.90 33.42 -2.83
N SER A 231 -7.56 34.17 -1.95
CA SER A 231 -6.90 35.04 -0.97
C SER A 231 -6.04 34.23 0.00
N TYR A 232 -6.51 33.06 0.46
CA TYR A 232 -5.68 32.17 1.29
C TYR A 232 -4.39 31.74 0.57
N LEU A 233 -4.47 31.35 -0.71
CA LEU A 233 -3.29 30.97 -1.49
C LEU A 233 -2.32 32.16 -1.68
N ASN A 234 -2.84 33.33 -2.01
CA ASN A 234 -2.02 34.50 -2.30
C ASN A 234 -1.41 35.13 -1.04
N GLU A 235 -2.20 35.29 0.03
CA GLU A 235 -1.85 36.05 1.22
C GLU A 235 -1.23 35.17 2.30
N CYS A 236 -1.81 33.99 2.57
CA CYS A 236 -1.34 33.12 3.65
C CYS A 236 -0.21 32.19 3.20
N LEU A 237 -0.27 31.66 1.99
CA LEU A 237 0.81 30.81 1.46
C LEU A 237 1.90 31.62 0.72
N GLY A 238 1.77 32.94 0.63
CA GLY A 238 2.77 33.83 0.04
C GLY A 238 2.94 33.67 -1.48
N MET A 239 1.96 33.08 -2.17
CA MET A 239 2.06 32.74 -3.60
C MET A 239 1.79 33.93 -4.54
N LYS A 240 1.65 35.15 -4.00
CA LYS A 240 1.28 36.35 -4.78
C LYS A 240 2.32 36.73 -5.84
N GLU A 241 3.59 36.52 -5.55
CA GLU A 241 4.72 36.89 -6.44
C GLU A 241 5.20 35.72 -7.30
N ASP A 242 4.97 34.47 -6.88
CA ASP A 242 5.38 33.26 -7.59
C ASP A 242 4.24 32.67 -8.42
N LYS A 243 3.91 33.38 -9.51
CA LYS A 243 2.86 32.96 -10.46
C LYS A 243 3.15 31.62 -11.13
N GLU A 244 4.42 31.27 -11.29
CA GLU A 244 4.82 30.01 -11.93
C GLU A 244 4.52 28.81 -11.02
N THR A 245 4.90 28.89 -9.74
CA THR A 245 4.59 27.83 -8.76
C THR A 245 3.09 27.71 -8.53
N LEU A 246 2.37 28.84 -8.49
CA LEU A 246 0.91 28.84 -8.37
C LEU A 246 0.25 28.13 -9.57
N SER A 247 0.71 28.40 -10.80
CA SER A 247 0.20 27.74 -12.01
C SER A 247 0.46 26.23 -11.99
N LYS A 248 1.69 25.80 -11.64
CA LYS A 248 2.05 24.37 -11.48
C LYS A 248 1.21 23.66 -10.42
N MET A 249 0.86 24.36 -9.34
CA MET A 249 -0.01 23.84 -8.29
C MET A 249 -1.43 23.62 -8.82
N TYR A 250 -2.02 24.61 -9.50
CA TYR A 250 -3.34 24.45 -10.10
C TYR A 250 -3.39 23.34 -11.17
N GLU A 251 -2.32 23.20 -11.97
CA GLU A 251 -2.19 22.09 -12.91
C GLU A 251 -2.16 20.74 -12.19
N SER A 252 -1.35 20.61 -11.13
CA SER A 252 -1.27 19.41 -10.29
C SER A 252 -2.64 19.06 -9.67
N MET A 253 -3.37 20.06 -9.17
CA MET A 253 -4.72 19.89 -8.64
C MET A 253 -5.70 19.39 -9.71
N ARG A 254 -5.63 19.95 -10.92
CA ARG A 254 -6.49 19.54 -12.05
C ARG A 254 -6.20 18.10 -12.46
N ARG A 255 -4.92 17.74 -12.58
CA ARG A 255 -4.48 16.36 -12.87
C ARG A 255 -4.98 15.39 -11.80
N MET A 256 -4.84 15.73 -10.52
CA MET A 256 -5.33 14.91 -9.42
C MET A 256 -6.84 14.69 -9.50
N LYS A 257 -7.64 15.73 -9.74
CA LYS A 257 -9.09 15.60 -9.95
C LYS A 257 -9.42 14.68 -11.14
N THR A 258 -8.69 14.79 -12.24
CA THR A 258 -8.87 13.91 -13.40
C THR A 258 -8.61 12.44 -13.06
N ILE A 259 -7.53 12.14 -12.32
CA ILE A 259 -7.21 10.78 -11.88
C ILE A 259 -8.31 10.21 -10.99
N LEU A 260 -8.81 11.00 -10.03
CA LEU A 260 -9.88 10.59 -9.14
C LEU A 260 -11.20 10.34 -9.89
N ASN A 261 -11.52 11.17 -10.89
CA ASN A 261 -12.74 11.01 -11.69
C ASN A 261 -12.68 9.84 -12.67
N LYS A 262 -11.49 9.48 -13.15
CA LYS A 262 -11.26 8.30 -14.01
C LYS A 262 -11.27 6.98 -13.24
N TYR A 263 -11.25 7.03 -11.91
CA TYR A 263 -11.23 5.81 -11.11
C TYR A 263 -12.59 5.11 -11.20
N GLU A 264 -12.60 3.96 -11.86
CA GLU A 264 -13.75 3.08 -11.98
C GLU A 264 -13.52 1.79 -11.19
N LEU A 265 -14.57 1.36 -10.49
CA LEU A 265 -14.58 0.07 -9.81
C LEU A 265 -14.73 -1.05 -10.84
N PRO A 266 -13.97 -2.14 -10.70
CA PRO A 266 -14.04 -3.26 -11.63
C PRO A 266 -15.40 -3.96 -11.55
N LYS A 267 -15.93 -4.39 -12.71
CA LYS A 267 -17.20 -5.11 -12.78
C LYS A 267 -17.09 -6.49 -12.12
N PRO A 268 -18.07 -6.94 -11.32
CA PRO A 268 -18.02 -8.23 -10.64
C PRO A 268 -17.82 -9.43 -11.57
N GLU A 269 -18.40 -9.39 -12.77
CA GLU A 269 -18.31 -10.45 -13.79
C GLU A 269 -16.87 -10.61 -14.31
N GLU A 270 -16.21 -9.50 -14.62
CA GLU A 270 -14.81 -9.46 -15.06
C GLU A 270 -13.89 -9.97 -13.94
N VAL A 271 -14.10 -9.48 -12.71
CA VAL A 271 -13.35 -9.92 -11.53
C VAL A 271 -13.46 -11.44 -11.34
N ASN A 272 -14.66 -12.00 -11.45
CA ASN A 272 -14.86 -13.45 -11.27
C ASN A 272 -14.17 -14.26 -12.37
N THR A 273 -14.18 -13.76 -13.61
CA THR A 273 -13.53 -14.39 -14.76
C THR A 273 -12.01 -14.38 -14.58
N TYR A 274 -11.43 -13.23 -14.27
CA TYR A 274 -9.99 -13.09 -14.10
C TYR A 274 -9.49 -13.78 -12.83
N LYS A 275 -10.27 -13.81 -11.74
CA LYS A 275 -9.92 -14.65 -10.57
C LYS A 275 -9.75 -16.11 -10.95
N LYS A 276 -10.71 -16.70 -11.68
CA LYS A 276 -10.61 -18.09 -12.13
C LYS A 276 -9.39 -18.32 -13.04
N LYS A 277 -9.00 -17.33 -13.84
CA LYS A 277 -7.77 -17.38 -14.65
C LYS A 277 -6.52 -17.31 -13.76
N LEU A 278 -6.51 -16.43 -12.76
CA LEU A 278 -5.42 -16.29 -11.80
C LEU A 278 -5.20 -17.56 -10.97
N GLU A 279 -6.26 -18.18 -10.46
CA GLU A 279 -6.15 -19.42 -9.68
C GLU A 279 -5.58 -20.58 -10.52
N ARG A 280 -5.95 -20.67 -11.81
CA ARG A 280 -5.37 -21.65 -12.75
C ARG A 280 -3.87 -21.45 -12.92
N ILE A 281 -3.46 -20.22 -13.17
CA ILE A 281 -2.05 -19.80 -13.25
C ILE A 281 -1.32 -20.23 -11.96
N HIS A 282 -1.79 -19.82 -10.78
CA HIS A 282 -1.14 -20.18 -9.50
C HIS A 282 -1.10 -21.69 -9.23
N ALA A 283 -2.14 -22.45 -9.59
CA ALA A 283 -2.16 -23.90 -9.43
C ALA A 283 -1.10 -24.62 -10.29
N GLU A 284 -0.91 -24.16 -11.52
CA GLU A 284 0.12 -24.67 -12.43
C GLU A 284 1.55 -24.35 -11.93
N PHE A 285 1.72 -23.27 -11.16
CA PHE A 285 3.03 -22.90 -10.60
C PHE A 285 3.33 -23.48 -9.22
N ALA A 286 2.31 -23.71 -8.38
CA ALA A 286 2.48 -24.26 -7.03
C ALA A 286 3.12 -25.66 -7.03
N THR A 287 2.78 -26.49 -8.02
CA THR A 287 3.38 -27.82 -8.22
C THR A 287 4.89 -27.79 -8.50
N SER A 288 5.43 -26.66 -8.96
CA SER A 288 6.85 -26.48 -9.26
C SER A 288 7.68 -25.96 -8.09
N SER A 289 7.07 -25.26 -7.12
CA SER A 289 7.79 -24.69 -5.96
C SER A 289 8.12 -25.75 -4.91
N ASN A 290 7.31 -26.82 -4.81
CA ASN A 290 7.56 -27.95 -3.92
C ASN A 290 8.87 -28.70 -4.22
N LYS A 291 9.45 -28.58 -5.42
CA LYS A 291 10.79 -29.11 -5.71
C LYS A 291 11.93 -28.28 -5.11
N ARG A 292 11.73 -26.97 -4.88
CA ARG A 292 12.73 -26.11 -4.21
C ARG A 292 12.65 -26.18 -2.68
N LYS A 293 11.48 -26.54 -2.12
CA LYS A 293 11.30 -26.73 -0.67
C LYS A 293 12.01 -27.96 -0.11
N ARG A 294 12.36 -28.97 -0.94
CA ARG A 294 13.11 -30.16 -0.50
C ARG A 294 14.60 -29.96 -0.24
N GLY A 295 15.17 -28.80 -0.56
CA GLY A 295 16.61 -28.53 -0.38
C GLY A 295 17.04 -28.13 1.03
N TYR A 296 16.10 -28.03 1.99
CA TYR A 296 16.39 -27.62 3.37
C TYR A 296 16.18 -28.74 4.40
N GLU A 297 15.78 -29.95 3.99
CA GLU A 297 15.59 -31.09 4.90
C GLU A 297 16.85 -31.97 5.06
N GLU A 298 17.94 -31.68 4.34
CA GLU A 298 19.19 -32.46 4.37
C GLU A 298 20.38 -31.73 5.02
N ASP A 299 20.15 -30.80 5.95
CA ASP A 299 21.22 -30.38 6.87
C ASP A 299 21.03 -31.05 8.24
N GLY A 300 21.99 -31.92 8.55
CA GLY A 300 21.91 -32.94 9.58
C GLY A 300 21.68 -32.44 11.00
N HIS A 301 21.09 -33.34 11.77
CA HIS A 301 20.91 -33.27 13.22
C HIS A 301 22.14 -32.72 13.96
N VAL A 302 22.02 -31.51 14.49
CA VAL A 302 22.82 -31.10 15.66
C VAL A 302 21.99 -31.46 16.88
N ALA A 303 22.27 -32.64 17.43
CA ALA A 303 21.75 -33.07 18.71
C ALA A 303 22.14 -32.04 19.80
N LYS A 304 21.15 -31.54 20.54
CA LYS A 304 21.40 -30.80 21.78
C LYS A 304 21.84 -31.80 22.85
N GLU A 305 23.11 -31.76 23.24
CA GLU A 305 23.53 -32.35 24.51
C GLU A 305 22.89 -31.59 25.68
N PRO A 306 22.38 -32.30 26.72
CA PRO A 306 21.83 -31.66 27.91
C PRO A 306 22.98 -31.23 28.83
N ARG A 307 23.10 -29.93 29.12
CA ARG A 307 23.97 -29.48 30.20
C ARG A 307 23.28 -29.65 31.55
N LEU A 308 23.97 -30.40 32.39
CA LEU A 308 23.68 -30.73 33.77
C LEU A 308 23.68 -29.50 34.69
N THR A 309 22.82 -29.64 35.70
CA THR A 309 22.67 -29.00 37.02
C THR A 309 23.72 -28.02 37.55
N GLU A 310 23.17 -27.02 38.23
CA GLU A 310 23.75 -26.00 39.11
C GLU A 310 24.87 -26.49 40.04
N GLU A 311 25.95 -25.70 40.14
CA GLU A 311 26.76 -25.62 41.36
C GLU A 311 26.92 -24.15 41.77
N ILE A 312 26.58 -23.93 43.04
CA ILE A 312 26.60 -22.66 43.78
C ILE A 312 28.05 -22.38 44.16
N MET A 313 28.63 -21.25 43.74
CA MET A 313 29.92 -20.77 44.27
C MET A 313 29.68 -19.86 45.47
N SER A 314 30.24 -20.26 46.61
CA SER A 314 30.30 -19.52 47.87
C SER A 314 31.42 -18.46 47.85
N ASP A 315 31.12 -17.28 48.39
CA ASP A 315 32.05 -16.16 48.61
C ASP A 315 33.06 -16.50 49.73
N GLU A 316 34.21 -17.10 49.40
CA GLU A 316 35.37 -17.16 50.33
C GLU A 316 36.76 -16.94 49.68
N ASP A 317 36.84 -16.50 48.41
CA ASP A 317 38.14 -16.27 47.73
C ASP A 317 38.35 -14.82 47.27
N MET A 318 38.07 -13.85 48.14
CA MET A 318 38.58 -12.48 48.01
C MET A 318 39.09 -11.96 49.37
N SER A 319 40.11 -12.63 49.90
CA SER A 319 41.05 -12.08 50.89
C SER A 319 42.19 -11.35 50.22
#